data_AF-A0A366ZRK7-F1
#
_entry.id   AF-A0A366ZRK7-F1
#
_cell.length_a   1.000
_cell.length_b   1.000
_cell.length_c   1.000
_cell.angle_alpha   90.00
_cell.angle_beta   90.00
_cell.angle_gamma   90.00
#
_symmetry.space_group_name_H-M   'P 1'
#
loop_
_entity.id
_entity.type
_entity.pdbx_description
1 polymer ?
#
loop_
_entity_poly.entity_id
_entity_poly.type
_entity_poly.pdbx_seq_one_letter_code
_entity_poly.pdbx_strand_id
1 'polypeptide(L)'
;MQQAMLSRMSRSPDQQAGSDRDDRGEELARHSSELTRQAEDLRERQKDVSASLAETSSHLVATERRVADTLDKLADTRPESEARLRRQAHEAREFADSEEESADKHEEDA
;
A
#
# COMPACT_ATOMS: atom_id res chain seq x y z
N MET A 1 -35.44 -59.17 -29.88
CA MET A 1 -35.30 -57.76 -29.44
C MET A 1 -35.22 -57.69 -27.92
N GLN A 2 -34.14 -58.15 -27.31
CA GLN A 2 -33.86 -57.90 -25.89
C GLN A 2 -32.34 -57.94 -25.73
N GLN A 3 -31.69 -56.77 -25.71
CA GLN A 3 -30.35 -56.53 -25.13
C GLN A 3 -29.88 -55.10 -25.43
N ALA A 4 -30.71 -54.09 -25.14
CA ALA A 4 -30.31 -52.69 -25.31
C ALA A 4 -30.90 -51.77 -24.21
N MET A 5 -31.01 -52.25 -22.97
CA MET A 5 -31.58 -51.43 -21.88
C MET A 5 -30.89 -51.59 -20.51
N LEU A 6 -29.60 -51.89 -20.44
CA LEU A 6 -28.89 -51.89 -19.14
C LEU A 6 -27.49 -51.26 -19.18
N SER A 7 -27.28 -50.26 -20.04
CA SER A 7 -26.15 -49.32 -19.88
C SER A 7 -26.56 -48.17 -18.96
N ARG A 8 -27.17 -48.48 -17.81
CA ARG A 8 -27.24 -47.52 -16.70
C ARG A 8 -26.00 -47.78 -15.86
N MET A 9 -24.94 -47.08 -16.22
CA MET A 9 -23.66 -47.03 -15.52
C MET A 9 -23.90 -46.67 -14.05
N SER A 10 -24.07 -47.67 -13.19
CA SER A 10 -23.90 -47.49 -11.75
C SER A 10 -22.40 -47.43 -11.49
N ARG A 11 -21.83 -46.22 -11.48
CA ARG A 11 -20.50 -45.99 -10.91
C ARG A 11 -20.50 -46.57 -9.50
N SER A 12 -19.51 -47.39 -9.20
CA SER A 12 -19.32 -47.91 -7.84
C SER A 12 -19.14 -46.72 -6.88
N PRO A 13 -19.68 -46.77 -5.66
CA PRO A 13 -19.58 -45.68 -4.69
C PRO A 13 -18.13 -45.23 -4.45
N ASP A 14 -17.15 -46.13 -4.57
CA ASP A 14 -15.72 -45.80 -4.49
C ASP A 14 -15.21 -44.94 -5.66
N GLN A 15 -15.75 -45.11 -6.88
CA GLN A 15 -15.40 -44.28 -8.05
C GLN A 15 -16.05 -42.90 -7.97
N GLN A 16 -17.23 -42.81 -7.36
CA GLN A 16 -17.93 -41.54 -7.16
C GLN A 16 -17.25 -40.73 -6.04
N ALA A 17 -16.87 -41.38 -4.94
CA ALA A 17 -16.09 -40.76 -3.86
C ALA A 17 -14.67 -40.35 -4.30
N GLY A 18 -14.06 -41.04 -5.27
CA GLY A 18 -12.81 -40.62 -5.91
C GLY A 18 -12.98 -39.33 -6.71
N SER A 19 -13.98 -39.28 -7.60
CA SER A 19 -14.32 -38.08 -8.39
C SER A 19 -14.61 -36.87 -7.52
N ASP A 20 -15.45 -37.02 -6.49
CA ASP A 20 -15.81 -35.90 -5.60
C ASP A 20 -14.61 -35.36 -4.81
N ARG A 21 -13.63 -36.20 -4.48
CA ARG A 21 -12.38 -35.78 -3.82
C ARG A 21 -11.45 -35.05 -4.79
N ASP A 22 -11.36 -35.52 -6.02
CA ASP A 22 -10.54 -34.89 -7.05
C ASP A 22 -11.13 -33.52 -7.43
N ASP A 23 -12.45 -33.42 -7.62
CA ASP A 23 -13.16 -32.17 -7.89
C ASP A 23 -12.97 -31.14 -6.75
N ARG A 24 -13.05 -31.59 -5.49
CA ARG A 24 -12.78 -30.74 -4.33
C ARG A 24 -11.31 -30.34 -4.21
N GLY A 25 -10.39 -31.22 -4.59
CA GLY A 25 -8.95 -30.92 -4.66
C GLY A 25 -8.66 -29.83 -5.68
N GLU A 26 -9.28 -29.90 -6.86
CA GLU A 26 -9.17 -28.88 -7.89
C GLU A 26 -9.79 -27.54 -7.44
N GLU A 27 -10.95 -27.56 -6.79
CA GLU A 27 -11.58 -26.35 -6.25
C GLU A 27 -10.68 -25.67 -5.21
N LEU A 28 -10.10 -26.44 -4.27
CA LEU A 28 -9.16 -25.92 -3.28
C LEU A 28 -7.90 -25.35 -3.93
N ALA A 29 -7.36 -26.00 -4.97
CA ALA A 29 -6.20 -25.50 -5.70
C ALA A 29 -6.50 -24.18 -6.43
N ARG A 30 -7.68 -24.06 -7.05
CA ARG A 30 -8.14 -22.82 -7.70
C ARG A 30 -8.32 -21.70 -6.68
N HIS A 31 -8.98 -21.99 -5.55
CA HIS A 31 -9.19 -21.02 -4.48
C HIS A 31 -7.87 -20.57 -3.85
N SER A 32 -6.94 -21.50 -3.61
CA SER A 32 -5.59 -21.16 -3.13
C SER A 32 -4.86 -20.25 -4.12
N SER A 33 -4.94 -20.54 -5.41
CA SER A 33 -4.30 -19.72 -6.45
C SER A 33 -4.91 -18.32 -6.53
N GLU A 34 -6.22 -18.21 -6.37
CA GLU A 34 -6.92 -16.92 -6.32
C GLU A 34 -6.51 -16.10 -5.11
N LEU A 35 -6.44 -16.71 -3.92
CA LEU A 35 -5.96 -16.04 -2.71
C LEU A 35 -4.51 -15.57 -2.85
N THR A 36 -3.63 -16.38 -3.45
CA THR A 36 -2.25 -15.97 -3.71
C THR A 36 -2.19 -14.72 -4.59
N ARG A 37 -2.95 -14.70 -5.70
CA ARG A 37 -3.03 -13.52 -6.58
C ARG A 37 -3.57 -12.30 -5.85
N GLN A 38 -4.64 -12.45 -5.08
CA GLN A 38 -5.19 -11.35 -4.29
C GLN A 38 -4.18 -10.81 -3.26
N ALA A 39 -3.39 -11.69 -2.64
CA ALA A 39 -2.34 -11.28 -1.71
C ALA A 39 -1.19 -10.53 -2.41
N GLU A 40 -0.83 -10.95 -3.63
CA GLU A 40 0.15 -10.24 -4.47
C GLU A 40 -0.35 -8.85 -4.88
N ASP A 41 -1.59 -8.75 -5.38
CA ASP A 41 -2.23 -7.47 -5.73
C ASP A 41 -2.30 -6.52 -4.52
N LEU A 42 -2.63 -7.04 -3.33
CA LEU A 42 -2.67 -6.23 -2.11
C LEU A 42 -1.27 -5.72 -1.73
N ARG A 43 -0.23 -6.54 -1.87
CA ARG A 43 1.16 -6.13 -1.62
C ARG A 43 1.62 -5.06 -2.60
N GLU A 44 1.24 -5.16 -3.88
CA GLU A 44 1.56 -4.15 -4.89
C GLU A 44 0.88 -2.82 -4.55
N ARG A 45 -0.42 -2.85 -4.26
CA ARG A 45 -1.16 -1.65 -3.83
C ARG A 45 -0.58 -1.04 -2.56
N GLN A 46 -0.12 -1.86 -1.60
CA GLN A 46 0.53 -1.37 -0.40
C GLN A 46 1.81 -0.59 -0.75
N LYS A 47 2.63 -1.10 -1.68
CA LYS A 47 3.84 -0.41 -2.16
C LYS A 47 3.49 0.92 -2.82
N ASP A 48 2.47 0.94 -3.68
CA ASP A 48 2.04 2.17 -4.36
C ASP A 48 1.58 3.25 -3.37
N VAL A 49 0.83 2.85 -2.34
CA VAL A 49 0.39 3.75 -1.27
C VAL A 49 1.59 4.26 -0.47
N SER A 50 2.52 3.39 -0.08
CA SER A 50 3.74 3.80 0.63
C SER A 50 4.57 4.79 -0.20
N ALA A 51 4.75 4.55 -1.50
CA ALA A 51 5.46 5.46 -2.39
C ALA A 51 4.76 6.82 -2.51
N SER A 52 3.43 6.82 -2.63
CA SER A 52 2.62 8.06 -2.70
C SER A 52 2.70 8.87 -1.41
N LEU A 53 2.74 8.19 -0.26
CA LEU A 53 2.91 8.83 1.05
C LEU A 53 4.30 9.47 1.17
N ALA A 54 5.36 8.78 0.74
CA ALA A 54 6.71 9.32 0.73
C ALA A 54 6.84 10.56 -0.17
N GLU A 55 6.26 10.52 -1.37
CA GLU A 55 6.22 11.68 -2.28
C GLU A 55 5.47 12.87 -1.64
N THR A 56 4.32 12.60 -1.00
CA THR A 56 3.54 13.63 -0.31
C THR A 56 4.33 14.28 0.83
N SER A 57 5.01 13.47 1.65
CA SER A 57 5.87 13.97 2.74
C SER A 57 6.99 14.86 2.18
N SER A 58 7.67 14.43 1.12
CA SER A 58 8.71 15.23 0.45
C SER A 58 8.18 16.59 -0.05
N HIS A 59 6.98 16.61 -0.64
CA HIS A 59 6.34 17.85 -1.06
C HIS A 59 5.97 18.78 0.12
N LEU A 60 5.57 18.23 1.26
CA LEU A 60 5.30 19.01 2.47
C LEU A 60 6.59 19.66 3.00
N VAL A 61 7.68 18.89 3.15
CA VAL A 61 9.00 19.39 3.55
C VAL A 61 9.46 20.54 2.63
N ALA A 62 9.35 20.35 1.31
CA ALA A 62 9.71 21.39 0.35
C ALA A 62 8.83 22.65 0.48
N THR A 63 7.55 22.49 0.81
CA THR A 63 6.62 23.60 1.01
C THR A 63 6.96 24.39 2.28
N GLU A 64 7.24 23.70 3.38
CA GLU A 64 7.63 24.32 4.66
C GLU A 64 8.94 25.11 4.53
N ARG A 65 9.93 24.58 3.80
CA ARG A 65 11.16 25.32 3.49
C ARG A 65 10.89 26.60 2.70
N ARG A 66 9.98 26.57 1.71
CA ARG A 66 9.56 27.77 0.96
C ARG A 66 8.82 28.78 1.84
N VAL A 67 7.99 28.31 2.77
CA VAL A 67 7.31 29.17 3.75
C VAL A 67 8.35 29.88 4.61
N ALA A 68 9.33 29.15 5.15
CA ALA A 68 10.43 29.72 5.92
C ALA A 68 11.21 30.79 5.14
N ASP A 69 11.58 30.51 3.90
CA ASP A 69 12.29 31.47 3.05
C ASP A 69 11.46 32.72 2.74
N THR A 70 10.15 32.56 2.59
CA THR A 70 9.23 33.69 2.38
C THR A 70 9.13 34.55 3.63
N LEU A 71 9.06 33.92 4.81
CA LEU A 71 9.03 34.61 6.09
C LEU A 71 10.33 35.38 6.36
N ASP A 72 11.50 34.80 6.03
CA ASP A 72 12.79 35.49 6.11
C ASP A 72 12.83 36.74 5.21
N LYS A 73 12.40 36.61 3.94
CA LYS A 73 12.32 37.76 3.01
C LYS A 73 11.35 38.84 3.50
N LEU A 74 10.23 38.43 4.10
CA LEU A 74 9.29 39.38 4.72
C LEU A 74 9.91 40.08 5.92
N ALA A 75 10.69 39.36 6.74
CA ALA A 75 11.39 39.93 7.89
C ALA A 75 12.37 41.03 7.45
N ASP A 76 13.10 40.81 6.36
CA ASP A 76 14.05 41.78 5.80
C ASP A 76 13.39 43.09 5.34
N THR A 77 12.10 43.05 5.02
CA THR A 77 11.33 44.22 4.54
C THR A 77 10.39 44.81 5.59
N ARG A 78 10.26 44.18 6.76
CA ARG A 78 9.32 44.55 7.83
C ARG A 78 9.99 44.51 9.21
N PRO A 79 10.85 45.51 9.53
CA PRO A 79 11.58 45.55 10.79
C PRO A 79 10.66 45.52 12.03
N GLU A 80 9.44 46.05 11.93
CA GLU A 80 8.44 46.02 13.00
C GLU A 80 7.92 44.62 13.36
N SER A 81 8.11 43.63 12.47
CA SER A 81 7.68 42.24 12.68
C SER A 81 8.83 41.24 12.53
N GLU A 82 10.06 41.70 12.35
CA GLU A 82 11.24 40.88 12.00
C GLU A 82 11.40 39.70 12.96
N ALA A 83 11.50 39.96 14.27
CA ALA A 83 11.72 38.90 15.25
C ALA A 83 10.61 37.83 15.26
N ARG A 84 9.36 38.22 15.01
CA ARG A 84 8.24 37.27 14.90
C ARG A 84 8.36 36.43 13.63
N LEU A 85 8.62 37.08 12.49
CA LEU A 85 8.74 36.42 11.19
C LEU A 85 9.94 35.45 11.16
N ARG A 86 11.09 35.86 11.70
CA ARG A 86 12.28 35.01 11.85
C ARG A 86 12.00 33.79 12.73
N ARG A 87 11.25 33.96 13.82
CA ARG A 87 10.83 32.83 14.68
C ARG A 87 9.94 31.85 13.90
N GLN A 88 8.93 32.35 13.18
CA GLN A 88 8.05 31.49 12.37
C GLN A 88 8.83 30.77 11.26
N ALA A 89 9.82 31.43 10.65
CA ALA A 89 10.68 30.81 9.66
C ALA A 89 11.52 29.66 10.27
N HIS A 90 12.03 29.86 11.49
CA HIS A 90 12.72 28.82 12.23
C HIS A 90 11.81 27.63 12.54
N GLU A 91 10.61 27.88 13.05
CA GLU A 91 9.63 26.83 13.36
C GLU A 91 9.26 25.99 12.12
N ALA A 92 9.07 26.64 10.96
CA ALA A 92 8.82 25.93 9.70
C ALA A 92 10.01 25.06 9.25
N ARG A 93 11.26 25.51 9.48
CA ARG A 93 12.46 24.70 9.20
C ARG A 93 12.58 23.51 10.15
N GLU A 94 12.37 23.72 11.44
CA GLU A 94 12.39 22.63 12.42
C GLU A 94 11.35 21.56 12.11
N PHE A 95 10.16 21.98 11.66
CA PHE A 95 9.13 21.04 11.22
C PHE A 95 9.58 20.26 9.98
N ALA A 96 10.11 20.94 8.96
CA ALA A 96 10.64 20.30 7.75
C ALA A 96 11.76 19.30 8.06
N ASP A 97 12.69 19.65 8.95
CA ASP A 97 13.81 18.80 9.33
C ASP A 97 13.35 17.59 10.18
N SER A 98 12.33 17.77 11.03
CA SER A 98 11.72 16.67 11.81
C SER A 98 10.99 15.65 10.91
N GLU A 99 10.31 16.13 9.86
CA GLU A 99 9.64 15.28 8.87
C GLU A 99 10.67 14.51 8.01
N GLU A 100 11.78 15.16 7.61
CA GLU A 100 12.88 14.52 6.88
C GLU A 100 13.54 13.42 7.73
N GLU A 101 13.83 13.70 9.01
CA GLU A 101 14.37 12.69 9.94
C GLU A 101 13.41 11.51 10.17
N SER A 102 12.09 11.78 10.17
CA SER A 102 11.08 10.73 10.32
C SER A 102 10.96 9.87 9.06
N ALA A 103 11.13 10.45 7.87
CA ALA A 103 11.16 9.71 6.61
C ALA A 103 12.37 8.77 6.52
N ASP A 104 13.55 9.24 6.94
CA ASP A 104 14.78 8.42 6.96
C ASP A 104 14.66 7.20 7.89
N LYS A 105 14.02 7.35 9.06
CA LYS A 105 13.81 6.23 10.00
C LYS A 105 12.85 5.17 9.45
N HIS A 106 11.90 5.55 8.61
CA HIS A 106 10.98 4.59 7.98
C HIS A 106 11.62 3.79 6.83
N GLU A 107 12.78 4.21 6.31
CA GLU A 107 13.59 3.42 5.36
C GLU A 107 14.43 2.34 6.05
N GLU A 108 14.76 2.48 7.34
CA GLU A 108 15.58 1.51 8.08
C GLU A 108 14.75 0.32 8.63
N ASP A 109 13.45 0.53 8.84
CA ASP A 109 12.52 -0.46 9.42
C ASP A 109 11.62 -1.19 8.40
N ALA A 110 11.68 -0.85 7.10
CA ALA A 110 10.84 -1.41 6.03
C ALA A 110 11.57 -2.45 5.16
#